data_AF-A0A928FU91-F1
#
_entry.id   AF-A0A928FU91-F1
#
_cell.length_a   1.000
_cell.length_b   1.000
_cell.length_c   1.000
_cell.angle_alpha   90.00
_cell.angle_beta   90.00
_cell.angle_gamma   90.00
#
_symmetry.space_group_name_H-M   'P 1'
#
loop_
_entity.id
_entity.type
_entity.pdbx_description
1 polymer ?
#
loop_
_entity_poly.entity_id
_entity_poly.type
_entity_poly.pdbx_seq_one_letter_code
_entity_poly.pdbx_strand_id
1 'polypeptide(L)'
;MKKILLLLCALGAIFTACSDKTPAPAIDILEGSETLVFSNVGGEQVVKFSSNGAWTAEVVTGADWITLSETSGAAGELIELTVSVSANGYDSRSGAILLTNGAATAQVVVEQSQENVLRLTGEASAVIDYTGGTFIVAVESNLAVTVNTGVDWITLAEPAARGLEENVYTFNVSANEETAERQAIVSFLADGVEPALFTLVQLGAVRVPNQIPANHIWYTTSDAAVLSPSASADFGAEVVKNTYEKGLGVIEFANGITKVGEGAFQNLTTLVSIVLPAEVTEIGANAFNGCSSLKSVYLSSLTPATLGADVFEGNATETVVEGEGETATETTVVVRYIYVPNAAVATYKAAEGWSAYADYIKGYDQETLPGFTGGEGVLE
;
A
#
# COMPACT_ATOMS: atom_id res chain seq x y z
N MET A 1 29.26 22.49 -124.26
CA MET A 1 28.10 21.57 -124.19
C MET A 1 27.75 21.36 -122.72
N LYS A 2 26.51 21.75 -122.33
CA LYS A 2 25.78 21.54 -121.06
C LYS A 2 26.51 21.85 -119.73
N LYS A 3 25.97 22.54 -118.72
CA LYS A 3 24.79 23.39 -118.44
C LYS A 3 25.00 23.81 -116.96
N ILE A 4 24.91 25.10 -116.64
CA ILE A 4 24.08 25.69 -115.56
C ILE A 4 24.07 24.97 -114.18
N LEU A 5 24.44 25.63 -113.08
CA LEU A 5 23.50 26.14 -112.03
C LEU A 5 24.25 26.74 -110.81
N LEU A 6 23.73 27.88 -110.33
CA LEU A 6 24.00 28.55 -109.06
C LEU A 6 23.83 27.62 -107.83
N LEU A 7 24.50 27.93 -106.70
CA LEU A 7 23.88 28.50 -105.46
C LEU A 7 24.75 28.19 -104.21
N LEU A 8 24.86 29.17 -103.30
CA LEU A 8 25.52 29.08 -101.99
C LEU A 8 25.06 27.87 -101.16
N CYS A 9 25.94 27.30 -100.33
CA CYS A 9 25.50 26.61 -99.13
C CYS A 9 26.51 26.73 -97.98
N ALA A 10 25.94 26.87 -96.79
CA ALA A 10 26.51 27.46 -95.58
C ALA A 10 27.31 26.49 -94.71
N LEU A 11 28.17 27.07 -93.87
CA LEU A 11 28.70 26.48 -92.66
C LEU A 11 27.53 25.99 -91.78
N GLY A 12 27.40 24.67 -91.60
CA GLY A 12 26.40 24.02 -90.77
C GLY A 12 27.04 23.00 -89.84
N ALA A 13 26.73 23.13 -88.56
CA ALA A 13 27.34 22.47 -87.40
C ALA A 13 27.25 20.93 -87.39
N ILE A 14 28.22 20.30 -86.72
CA ILE A 14 28.04 18.98 -86.12
C ILE A 14 28.01 19.20 -84.60
N PHE A 15 26.80 19.33 -84.05
CA PHE A 15 26.57 19.17 -82.62
C PHE A 15 26.54 17.67 -82.33
N THR A 16 27.53 17.16 -81.60
CA THR A 16 27.50 15.82 -81.03
C THR A 16 26.53 15.85 -79.85
N ALA A 17 25.41 15.13 -79.96
CA ALA A 17 24.45 14.98 -78.87
C ALA A 17 25.13 14.29 -77.67
N CYS A 18 25.26 15.02 -76.57
CA CYS A 18 25.54 14.44 -75.27
C CYS A 18 24.24 13.78 -74.81
N SER A 19 24.21 12.44 -74.68
CA SER A 19 23.06 11.76 -74.10
C SER A 19 22.84 12.28 -72.69
N ASP A 20 21.71 12.92 -72.42
CA ASP A 20 21.27 13.27 -71.07
C ASP A 20 21.22 11.98 -70.23
N LYS A 21 22.27 11.74 -69.45
CA LYS A 21 22.23 10.72 -68.40
C LYS A 21 21.48 11.35 -67.25
N THR A 22 20.17 11.13 -67.21
CA THR A 22 19.38 11.38 -66.01
C THR A 22 20.10 10.69 -64.83
N PRO A 23 20.39 11.39 -63.71
CA PRO A 23 21.00 10.78 -62.56
C PRO A 23 20.18 9.56 -62.10
N ALA A 24 20.86 8.50 -61.66
CA ALA A 24 20.17 7.36 -61.07
C ALA A 24 19.35 7.84 -59.85
N PRO A 25 18.13 7.29 -59.63
CA PRO A 25 17.35 7.63 -58.44
C PRO A 25 18.17 7.43 -57.16
N ALA A 26 18.11 8.38 -56.26
CA ALA A 26 18.80 8.37 -54.97
C ALA A 26 17.88 8.94 -53.88
N ILE A 27 17.95 8.32 -52.71
CA ILE A 27 17.26 8.76 -51.50
C ILE A 27 18.17 8.46 -50.32
N ASP A 28 18.51 9.48 -49.55
CA ASP A 28 19.51 9.40 -48.48
C ASP A 28 18.94 10.00 -47.21
N ILE A 29 18.86 9.20 -46.14
CA ILE A 29 18.49 9.68 -44.80
C ILE A 29 19.63 10.54 -44.26
N LEU A 30 19.30 11.70 -43.72
CA LEU A 30 20.29 12.59 -43.13
C LEU A 30 20.68 12.08 -41.73
N GLU A 31 21.95 12.30 -41.38
CA GLU A 31 22.53 11.85 -40.12
C GLU A 31 21.65 12.23 -38.91
N GLY A 32 21.34 11.24 -38.07
CA GLY A 32 20.49 11.38 -36.88
C GLY A 32 19.00 11.18 -37.13
N SER A 33 18.60 10.78 -38.34
CA SER A 33 17.20 10.42 -38.68
C SER A 33 17.01 8.94 -39.04
N GLU A 34 18.03 8.10 -38.87
CA GLU A 34 17.99 6.67 -39.20
C GLU A 34 17.12 5.87 -38.22
N THR A 35 17.08 6.32 -36.96
CA THR A 35 16.25 5.73 -35.89
C THR A 35 15.51 6.83 -35.14
N LEU A 36 14.19 6.70 -35.02
CA LEU A 36 13.36 7.52 -34.15
C LEU A 36 12.97 6.73 -32.90
N VAL A 37 13.27 7.27 -31.72
CA VAL A 37 12.98 6.62 -30.43
C VAL A 37 11.89 7.40 -29.70
N PHE A 38 10.76 6.75 -29.43
CA PHE A 38 9.62 7.33 -28.71
C PHE A 38 9.48 6.72 -27.31
N SER A 39 8.99 7.51 -26.37
CA SER A 39 8.52 7.00 -25.07
C SER A 39 7.18 6.26 -25.22
N ASN A 40 6.73 5.60 -24.17
CA ASN A 40 5.46 4.88 -24.14
C ASN A 40 4.24 5.79 -24.43
N VAL A 41 4.31 7.08 -24.11
CA VAL A 41 3.21 8.02 -24.40
C VAL A 41 3.13 8.42 -25.88
N GLY A 42 4.13 8.06 -26.68
CA GLY A 42 4.20 8.40 -28.10
C GLY A 42 4.52 9.88 -28.34
N GLY A 43 4.05 10.44 -29.44
CA GLY A 43 4.28 11.83 -29.84
C GLY A 43 4.69 11.97 -31.30
N GLU A 44 5.29 13.12 -31.65
CA GLU A 44 5.72 13.42 -33.02
C GLU A 44 7.23 13.66 -33.09
N GLN A 45 7.86 13.12 -34.13
CA GLN A 45 9.26 13.40 -34.48
C GLN A 45 9.39 13.58 -35.99
N VAL A 46 10.50 14.14 -36.45
CA VAL A 46 10.75 14.44 -37.87
C VAL A 46 11.88 13.57 -38.40
N VAL A 47 11.63 12.88 -39.51
CA VAL A 47 12.68 12.27 -40.34
C VAL A 47 13.17 13.32 -41.33
N LYS A 48 14.48 13.50 -41.41
CA LYS A 48 15.12 14.36 -42.41
C LYS A 48 15.83 13.49 -43.45
N PHE A 49 15.55 13.72 -44.73
CA PHE A 49 16.18 12.99 -45.83
C PHE A 49 16.32 13.87 -47.07
N SER A 50 17.09 13.43 -48.05
CA SER A 50 17.20 14.03 -49.37
C SER A 50 16.73 13.05 -50.45
N SER A 51 16.16 13.56 -51.53
CA SER A 51 15.76 12.75 -52.70
C SER A 51 15.97 13.53 -53.98
N ASN A 52 16.63 12.92 -54.97
CA ASN A 52 16.87 13.54 -56.28
C ASN A 52 15.69 13.38 -57.27
N GLY A 53 14.61 12.72 -56.84
CA GLY A 53 13.39 12.45 -57.61
C GLY A 53 12.14 12.49 -56.72
N ALA A 54 10.96 12.32 -57.33
CA ALA A 54 9.72 12.16 -56.56
C ALA A 54 9.82 10.94 -55.65
N TRP A 55 9.35 11.08 -54.41
CA TRP A 55 9.48 10.06 -53.38
C TRP A 55 8.12 9.58 -52.91
N THR A 56 8.10 8.37 -52.37
CA THR A 56 6.98 7.80 -51.61
C THR A 56 7.47 7.32 -50.25
N ALA A 57 6.60 7.36 -49.26
CA ALA A 57 6.84 6.84 -47.93
C ALA A 57 5.70 5.91 -47.53
N GLU A 58 6.04 4.74 -47.02
CA GLU A 58 5.07 3.78 -46.49
C GLU A 58 5.53 3.21 -45.15
N VAL A 59 4.57 2.96 -44.27
CA VAL A 59 4.83 2.21 -43.04
C VAL A 59 4.87 0.73 -43.38
N VAL A 60 5.93 0.04 -43.00
CA VAL A 60 6.09 -1.39 -43.22
C VAL A 60 4.98 -2.15 -42.46
N THR A 61 4.39 -3.16 -43.11
CA THR A 61 3.26 -3.93 -42.56
C THR A 61 3.51 -4.43 -41.15
N GLY A 62 2.55 -4.25 -40.24
CA GLY A 62 2.66 -4.65 -38.82
C GLY A 62 2.94 -3.49 -37.86
N ALA A 63 2.99 -2.25 -38.34
CA ALA A 63 3.24 -1.05 -37.53
C ALA A 63 2.12 0.01 -37.64
N ASP A 64 0.85 -0.41 -37.53
CA ASP A 64 -0.35 0.46 -37.66
C ASP A 64 -0.43 1.60 -36.63
N TRP A 65 0.50 1.61 -35.66
CA TRP A 65 0.67 2.62 -34.62
C TRP A 65 1.56 3.80 -35.05
N ILE A 66 2.16 3.74 -36.25
CA ILE A 66 2.93 4.82 -36.87
C ILE A 66 2.04 5.51 -37.91
N THR A 67 2.00 6.83 -37.88
CA THR A 67 1.31 7.65 -38.89
C THR A 67 2.27 8.67 -39.50
N LEU A 68 2.14 8.93 -40.79
CA LEU A 68 2.98 9.84 -41.56
C LEU A 68 2.16 11.07 -41.95
N SER A 69 2.74 12.27 -41.87
CA SER A 69 2.07 13.49 -42.32
C SER A 69 1.79 13.49 -43.83
N GLU A 70 2.64 12.82 -44.61
CA GLU A 70 2.56 12.70 -46.06
C GLU A 70 3.08 11.32 -46.50
N THR A 71 2.59 10.79 -47.62
CA THR A 71 3.03 9.50 -48.18
C THR A 71 3.75 9.63 -49.52
N SER A 72 3.88 10.85 -50.04
CA SER A 72 4.64 11.14 -51.27
C SER A 72 4.95 12.62 -51.40
N GLY A 73 6.00 12.95 -52.15
CA GLY A 73 6.36 14.34 -52.44
C GLY A 73 7.35 14.51 -53.59
N ALA A 74 7.74 15.75 -53.84
CA ALA A 74 8.71 16.10 -54.89
C ALA A 74 10.17 15.94 -54.41
N ALA A 75 11.11 15.96 -55.35
CA ALA A 75 12.55 15.96 -55.05
C ALA A 75 12.95 17.16 -54.17
N GLY A 76 13.98 17.00 -53.34
CA GLY A 76 14.49 18.04 -52.45
C GLY A 76 15.78 17.63 -51.75
N GLU A 77 16.62 18.62 -51.44
CA GLU A 77 17.89 18.42 -50.71
C GLU A 77 17.68 18.27 -49.19
N LEU A 78 16.57 18.79 -48.67
CA LEU A 78 16.13 18.61 -47.29
C LEU A 78 14.59 18.47 -47.29
N ILE A 79 14.13 17.27 -47.03
CA ILE A 79 12.72 16.92 -46.87
C ILE A 79 12.50 16.55 -45.42
N GLU A 80 11.46 17.12 -44.82
CA GLU A 80 11.06 16.87 -43.42
C GLU A 80 9.73 16.14 -43.42
N LEU A 81 9.74 14.88 -42.98
CA LEU A 81 8.55 14.04 -42.84
C LEU A 81 8.21 13.89 -41.36
N THR A 82 7.03 14.35 -40.95
CA THR A 82 6.58 14.17 -39.57
C THR A 82 6.02 12.77 -39.38
N VAL A 83 6.48 12.11 -38.33
CA VAL A 83 6.11 10.78 -37.90
C VAL A 83 5.43 10.90 -36.55
N SER A 84 4.16 10.52 -36.47
CA SER A 84 3.38 10.53 -35.24
C SER A 84 3.15 9.09 -34.77
N VAL A 85 3.52 8.81 -33.52
CA VAL A 85 3.44 7.51 -32.86
C VAL A 85 2.39 7.58 -31.76
N SER A 86 1.44 6.63 -31.76
CA SER A 86 0.44 6.52 -30.70
C SER A 86 1.04 5.98 -29.40
N ALA A 87 0.41 6.29 -28.26
CA ALA A 87 0.80 5.70 -26.99
C ALA A 87 0.72 4.17 -27.02
N ASN A 88 1.52 3.53 -26.19
CA ASN A 88 1.61 2.09 -26.03
C ASN A 88 1.60 1.75 -24.54
N GLY A 89 1.07 0.58 -24.22
CA GLY A 89 1.06 0.06 -22.85
C GLY A 89 2.36 -0.67 -22.53
N TYR A 90 2.25 -1.96 -22.28
CA TYR A 90 3.25 -2.73 -21.55
C TYR A 90 4.38 -3.34 -22.40
N ASP A 91 4.20 -3.49 -23.72
CA ASP A 91 5.19 -4.18 -24.56
C ASP A 91 6.02 -3.19 -25.36
N SER A 92 7.35 -3.29 -25.35
CA SER A 92 8.16 -2.54 -26.33
C SER A 92 7.82 -2.97 -27.76
N ARG A 93 7.80 -2.04 -28.72
CA ARG A 93 7.53 -2.36 -30.12
C ARG A 93 8.46 -1.62 -31.07
N SER A 94 8.71 -2.24 -32.23
CA SER A 94 9.54 -1.69 -33.30
C SER A 94 8.79 -1.80 -34.63
N GLY A 95 8.93 -0.76 -35.44
CA GLY A 95 8.36 -0.64 -36.77
C GLY A 95 9.34 0.06 -37.70
N ALA A 96 8.97 0.18 -38.98
CA ALA A 96 9.83 0.85 -39.93
C ALA A 96 9.04 1.64 -40.97
N ILE A 97 9.68 2.69 -41.48
CA ILE A 97 9.18 3.50 -42.59
C ILE A 97 10.10 3.22 -43.77
N LEU A 98 9.53 2.82 -44.91
CA LEU A 98 10.23 2.63 -46.16
C LEU A 98 10.06 3.88 -47.03
N LEU A 99 11.17 4.55 -47.32
CA LEU A 99 11.24 5.65 -48.26
C LEU A 99 11.72 5.13 -49.61
N THR A 100 11.05 5.53 -50.70
CA THR A 100 11.37 5.05 -52.05
C THR A 100 11.46 6.20 -53.05
N ASN A 101 12.46 6.17 -53.93
CA ASN A 101 12.57 7.00 -55.13
C ASN A 101 12.94 6.07 -56.30
N GLY A 102 11.96 5.73 -57.15
CA GLY A 102 12.16 4.78 -58.24
C GLY A 102 12.62 3.40 -57.72
N ALA A 103 13.86 3.03 -58.02
CA ALA A 103 14.47 1.78 -57.54
C ALA A 103 15.32 1.95 -56.27
N ALA A 104 15.56 3.18 -55.83
CA ALA A 104 16.31 3.46 -54.61
C ALA A 104 15.38 3.43 -53.40
N THR A 105 15.83 2.78 -52.32
CA THR A 105 15.09 2.68 -51.07
C THR A 105 15.97 3.04 -49.87
N ALA A 106 15.37 3.62 -48.85
CA ALA A 106 15.98 3.86 -47.55
C ALA A 106 14.96 3.53 -46.45
N GLN A 107 15.42 3.04 -45.30
CA GLN A 107 14.55 2.60 -44.21
C GLN A 107 14.88 3.37 -42.94
N VAL A 108 13.85 3.89 -42.28
CA VAL A 108 13.93 4.49 -40.95
C VAL A 108 13.35 3.51 -39.95
N VAL A 109 14.08 3.25 -38.87
CA VAL A 109 13.60 2.41 -37.76
C VAL A 109 12.84 3.30 -36.78
N VAL A 110 11.68 2.84 -36.31
CA VAL A 110 10.90 3.50 -35.26
C VAL A 110 10.82 2.56 -34.07
N GLU A 111 11.34 2.97 -32.93
CA GLU A 111 11.31 2.22 -31.69
C GLU A 111 10.43 2.94 -30.67
N GLN A 112 9.61 2.19 -29.93
CA GLN A 112 8.82 2.72 -28.83
C GLN A 112 9.02 1.88 -27.56
N SER A 113 9.35 2.56 -26.46
CA SER A 113 9.51 1.93 -25.15
C SER A 113 8.17 1.46 -24.55
N GLN A 114 8.24 0.48 -23.64
CA GLN A 114 7.12 0.12 -22.76
C GLN A 114 6.86 1.20 -21.71
N GLU A 115 5.66 1.20 -21.11
CA GLU A 115 5.33 2.01 -19.94
C GLU A 115 6.08 1.52 -18.70
N ASN A 116 6.74 2.43 -17.98
CA ASN A 116 7.33 2.14 -16.68
C ASN A 116 6.23 2.08 -15.62
N VAL A 117 6.20 1.01 -14.83
CA VAL A 117 5.14 0.78 -13.83
C VAL A 117 5.75 0.64 -12.45
N LEU A 118 5.14 1.32 -11.49
CA LEU A 118 5.34 1.12 -10.05
C LEU A 118 4.04 1.48 -9.33
N ARG A 119 3.35 0.50 -8.75
CA ARG A 119 2.14 0.74 -7.95
C ARG A 119 1.90 -0.36 -6.93
N LEU A 120 1.13 -0.03 -5.89
CA LEU A 120 0.62 -1.04 -4.96
C LEU A 120 -0.56 -1.78 -5.61
N THR A 121 -0.65 -3.10 -5.42
CA THR A 121 -1.75 -3.93 -5.92
C THR A 121 -2.76 -4.31 -4.83
N GLY A 122 -2.48 -3.97 -3.58
CA GLY A 122 -3.34 -4.18 -2.41
C GLY A 122 -3.65 -2.88 -1.66
N GLU A 123 -4.00 -3.02 -0.38
CA GLU A 123 -4.24 -1.86 0.50
C GLU A 123 -2.99 -0.98 0.63
N ALA A 124 -3.19 0.33 0.70
CA ALA A 124 -2.12 1.31 0.90
C ALA A 124 -1.85 1.62 2.38
N SER A 125 -2.51 0.91 3.30
CA SER A 125 -2.33 1.09 4.73
C SER A 125 -2.62 -0.17 5.54
N ALA A 126 -2.06 -0.26 6.74
CA ALA A 126 -2.45 -1.27 7.74
C ALA A 126 -2.30 -0.74 9.17
N VAL A 127 -3.02 -1.39 10.09
CA VAL A 127 -2.88 -1.21 11.54
C VAL A 127 -2.34 -2.50 12.13
N ILE A 128 -1.29 -2.41 12.94
CA ILE A 128 -0.72 -3.54 13.67
C ILE A 128 -0.72 -3.29 15.17
N ASP A 129 -0.88 -4.36 15.93
CA ASP A 129 -0.86 -4.33 17.38
C ASP A 129 0.51 -3.89 17.93
N TYR A 130 0.53 -3.42 19.16
CA TYR A 130 1.74 -2.95 19.85
C TYR A 130 2.82 -4.04 19.94
N THR A 131 2.45 -5.31 19.94
CA THR A 131 3.41 -6.44 19.93
C THR A 131 4.28 -6.50 18.67
N GLY A 132 3.87 -5.81 17.59
CA GLY A 132 4.54 -5.86 16.30
C GLY A 132 4.15 -7.11 15.52
N GLY A 133 5.08 -7.68 14.77
CA GLY A 133 4.83 -8.86 13.93
C GLY A 133 5.24 -8.63 12.48
N THR A 134 4.49 -9.20 11.54
CA THR A 134 4.77 -9.04 10.10
C THR A 134 3.58 -8.49 9.34
N PHE A 135 3.87 -7.73 8.29
CA PHE A 135 2.88 -7.35 7.27
C PHE A 135 3.48 -7.50 5.88
N ILE A 136 2.62 -7.56 4.87
CA ILE A 136 3.02 -7.69 3.46
C ILE A 136 2.52 -6.50 2.66
N VAL A 137 3.30 -6.11 1.66
CA VAL A 137 2.91 -5.13 0.65
C VAL A 137 3.17 -5.71 -0.73
N ALA A 138 2.12 -5.82 -1.52
CA ALA A 138 2.21 -6.28 -2.90
C ALA A 138 2.42 -5.09 -3.84
N VAL A 139 3.44 -5.18 -4.69
CA VAL A 139 3.90 -4.11 -5.57
C VAL A 139 4.08 -4.67 -6.97
N GLU A 140 3.43 -4.05 -7.94
CA GLU A 140 3.62 -4.33 -9.36
C GLU A 140 4.65 -3.34 -9.91
N SER A 141 5.73 -3.86 -10.51
CA SER A 141 6.73 -3.03 -11.17
C SER A 141 7.55 -3.80 -12.21
N ASN A 142 7.83 -3.15 -13.35
CA ASN A 142 8.81 -3.60 -14.34
C ASN A 142 10.19 -2.96 -14.17
N LEU A 143 10.40 -2.22 -13.07
CA LEU A 143 11.63 -1.53 -12.73
C LEU A 143 12.32 -2.15 -11.50
N ALA A 144 13.59 -1.80 -11.32
CA ALA A 144 14.28 -2.10 -10.07
C ALA A 144 13.73 -1.23 -8.93
N VAL A 145 13.06 -1.87 -7.97
CA VAL A 145 12.45 -1.19 -6.83
C VAL A 145 13.40 -1.13 -5.64
N THR A 146 13.56 0.06 -5.07
CA THR A 146 14.22 0.30 -3.79
C THR A 146 13.16 0.58 -2.72
N VAL A 147 13.32 -0.04 -1.54
CA VAL A 147 12.41 0.12 -0.41
C VAL A 147 13.06 0.97 0.67
N ASN A 148 12.32 1.95 1.20
CA ASN A 148 12.73 2.76 2.34
C ASN A 148 11.62 2.78 3.40
N THR A 149 11.93 2.34 4.62
CA THR A 149 10.98 2.31 5.73
C THR A 149 10.87 3.65 6.47
N GLY A 150 11.88 4.52 6.35
CA GLY A 150 11.95 5.81 7.05
C GLY A 150 12.13 5.71 8.58
N VAL A 151 12.09 4.50 9.15
CA VAL A 151 12.16 4.22 10.59
C VAL A 151 12.94 2.93 10.85
N ASP A 152 13.48 2.79 12.06
CA ASP A 152 14.29 1.64 12.50
C ASP A 152 13.46 0.46 13.04
N TRP A 153 12.25 0.72 13.54
CA TRP A 153 11.36 -0.30 14.09
C TRP A 153 10.59 -1.09 13.02
N ILE A 154 10.75 -0.76 11.73
CA ILE A 154 10.30 -1.58 10.59
C ILE A 154 11.53 -2.01 9.81
N THR A 155 11.64 -3.32 9.54
CA THR A 155 12.71 -3.89 8.73
C THR A 155 12.13 -4.73 7.61
N LEU A 156 12.74 -4.69 6.43
CA LEU A 156 12.37 -5.59 5.35
C LEU A 156 12.90 -7.00 5.68
N ALA A 157 12.01 -8.00 5.74
CA ALA A 157 12.42 -9.39 5.85
C ALA A 157 13.14 -9.80 4.54
N GLU A 158 14.15 -10.67 4.64
CA GLU A 158 14.97 -11.16 3.51
C GLU A 158 14.13 -11.32 2.22
N PRO A 159 14.63 -10.82 1.07
CA PRO A 159 13.78 -10.48 -0.06
C PRO A 159 12.97 -11.68 -0.55
N ALA A 160 11.65 -11.49 -0.62
CA ALA A 160 10.75 -12.44 -1.24
C ALA A 160 11.16 -12.70 -2.69
N ALA A 161 10.88 -13.92 -3.13
CA ALA A 161 11.22 -14.41 -4.46
C ALA A 161 10.82 -13.42 -5.56
N ARG A 162 11.74 -13.20 -6.50
CA ARG A 162 11.53 -12.40 -7.71
C ARG A 162 10.56 -13.14 -8.64
N GLY A 163 9.27 -12.93 -8.45
CA GLY A 163 8.24 -13.25 -9.44
C GLY A 163 8.29 -12.21 -10.57
N LEU A 164 7.99 -12.62 -11.80
CA LEU A 164 8.21 -11.79 -13.00
C LEU A 164 7.23 -10.61 -13.17
N GLU A 165 6.21 -10.46 -12.32
CA GLU A 165 5.17 -9.42 -12.49
C GLU A 165 4.69 -8.76 -11.17
N GLU A 166 4.64 -9.48 -10.04
CA GLU A 166 4.23 -8.96 -8.73
C GLU A 166 5.26 -9.30 -7.65
N ASN A 167 5.79 -8.26 -6.99
CA ASN A 167 6.74 -8.39 -5.89
C ASN A 167 6.02 -8.23 -4.56
N VAL A 168 6.09 -9.26 -3.71
CA VAL A 168 5.49 -9.22 -2.37
C VAL A 168 6.58 -8.92 -1.34
N TYR A 169 6.57 -7.73 -0.76
CA TYR A 169 7.52 -7.34 0.26
C TYR A 169 6.97 -7.69 1.65
N THR A 170 7.72 -8.49 2.41
CA THR A 170 7.38 -8.81 3.80
C THR A 170 8.22 -7.96 4.73
N PHE A 171 7.58 -7.35 5.72
CA PHE A 171 8.24 -6.50 6.70
C PHE A 171 8.07 -7.08 8.11
N ASN A 172 9.10 -6.95 8.94
CA ASN A 172 9.03 -7.18 10.37
C ASN A 172 8.87 -5.85 11.08
N VAL A 173 7.98 -5.81 12.07
CA VAL A 173 7.67 -4.67 12.92
C VAL A 173 8.07 -5.02 14.34
N SER A 174 8.96 -4.24 14.93
CA SER A 174 9.35 -4.38 16.33
C SER A 174 8.21 -3.92 17.25
N ALA A 175 8.17 -4.42 18.49
CA ALA A 175 7.17 -3.98 19.47
C ALA A 175 7.25 -2.45 19.72
N ASN A 176 6.09 -1.86 20.02
CA ASN A 176 5.97 -0.49 20.50
C ASN A 176 5.77 -0.51 22.02
N GLU A 177 6.81 -0.20 22.78
CA GLU A 177 6.79 -0.19 24.25
C GLU A 177 6.15 1.08 24.85
N GLU A 178 5.88 2.08 24.00
CA GLU A 178 5.24 3.33 24.39
C GLU A 178 3.73 3.21 24.34
N THR A 179 3.02 3.90 25.24
CA THR A 179 1.54 3.87 25.26
C THR A 179 0.90 4.68 24.13
N ALA A 180 1.68 5.57 23.49
CA ALA A 180 1.24 6.31 22.32
C ALA A 180 1.38 5.45 21.07
N GLU A 181 0.39 5.55 20.17
CA GLU A 181 0.53 4.99 18.83
C GLU A 181 1.64 5.70 18.05
N ARG A 182 2.22 4.99 17.08
CA ARG A 182 3.24 5.51 16.17
C ARG A 182 2.92 5.15 14.73
N GLN A 183 3.37 5.97 13.79
CA GLN A 183 3.11 5.80 12.36
C GLN A 183 4.40 5.87 11.55
N ALA A 184 4.47 5.14 10.44
CA ALA A 184 5.51 5.24 9.44
C ALA A 184 4.95 5.17 8.01
N ILE A 185 5.72 5.71 7.06
CA ILE A 185 5.46 5.58 5.63
C ILE A 185 6.58 4.74 5.03
N VAL A 186 6.24 3.58 4.49
CA VAL A 186 7.13 2.77 3.67
C VAL A 186 7.04 3.26 2.23
N SER A 187 8.15 3.70 1.68
CA SER A 187 8.26 4.20 0.30
C SER A 187 8.89 3.14 -0.61
N PHE A 188 8.22 2.87 -1.72
CA PHE A 188 8.75 2.10 -2.84
C PHE A 188 9.14 3.07 -3.94
N LEU A 189 10.39 2.97 -4.39
CA LEU A 189 11.02 3.93 -5.29
C LEU A 189 11.54 3.19 -6.53
N ALA A 190 11.33 3.75 -7.71
CA ALA A 190 11.95 3.31 -8.95
C ALA A 190 12.27 4.52 -9.83
N ASP A 191 13.24 4.38 -10.73
CA ASP A 191 13.73 5.49 -11.55
C ASP A 191 12.68 5.93 -12.59
N GLY A 192 12.48 7.24 -12.71
CA GLY A 192 11.56 7.83 -13.71
C GLY A 192 10.06 7.62 -13.45
N VAL A 193 9.64 7.19 -12.25
CA VAL A 193 8.22 7.05 -11.85
C VAL A 193 7.96 7.60 -10.46
N GLU A 194 6.72 7.99 -10.17
CA GLU A 194 6.32 8.46 -8.83
C GLU A 194 6.41 7.33 -7.79
N PRO A 195 6.79 7.63 -6.52
CA PRO A 195 6.85 6.62 -5.48
C PRO A 195 5.49 6.02 -5.16
N ALA A 196 5.46 4.70 -4.91
CA ALA A 196 4.32 4.06 -4.26
C ALA A 196 4.51 4.11 -2.74
N LEU A 197 3.50 4.58 -2.01
CA LEU A 197 3.59 4.84 -0.57
C LEU A 197 2.61 3.95 0.21
N PHE A 198 3.09 3.30 1.26
CA PHE A 198 2.29 2.49 2.18
C PHE A 198 2.38 3.07 3.60
N THR A 199 1.24 3.27 4.26
CA THR A 199 1.17 3.82 5.62
C THR A 199 0.92 2.74 6.66
N LEU A 200 1.81 2.60 7.64
CA LEU A 200 1.61 1.69 8.78
C LEU A 200 1.36 2.48 10.06
N VAL A 201 0.27 2.15 10.77
CA VAL A 201 0.02 2.60 12.14
C VAL A 201 0.26 1.43 13.09
N GLN A 202 1.06 1.65 14.13
CA GLN A 202 1.26 0.69 15.21
C GLN A 202 0.71 1.24 16.52
N LEU A 203 -0.17 0.46 17.16
CA LEU A 203 -0.77 0.82 18.44
C LEU A 203 0.28 0.91 19.57
N GLY A 204 -0.04 1.64 20.64
CA GLY A 204 0.81 1.73 21.83
C GLY A 204 0.69 0.52 22.76
N ALA A 205 1.76 0.22 23.51
CA ALA A 205 1.80 -0.84 24.51
C ALA A 205 0.64 -0.72 25.51
N VAL A 206 -0.10 -1.81 25.65
CA VAL A 206 -1.00 -2.01 26.79
C VAL A 206 -0.16 -2.55 27.94
N ARG A 207 0.02 -1.79 29.01
CA ARG A 207 0.90 -2.13 30.15
C ARG A 207 0.30 -3.16 31.11
N VAL A 208 -0.13 -4.30 30.60
CA VAL A 208 -0.85 -5.30 31.40
C VAL A 208 0.13 -6.17 32.19
N PRO A 209 0.00 -6.33 33.52
CA PRO A 209 0.81 -7.31 34.24
C PRO A 209 0.56 -8.71 33.68
N ASN A 210 1.65 -9.41 33.33
CA ASN A 210 1.64 -10.81 32.90
C ASN A 210 1.13 -11.75 34.00
N GLN A 211 1.36 -11.38 35.27
CA GLN A 211 0.85 -12.08 36.44
C GLN A 211 0.22 -11.07 37.39
N ILE A 212 -1.06 -11.26 37.69
CA ILE A 212 -1.81 -10.43 38.63
C ILE A 212 -1.97 -11.25 39.91
N PRO A 213 -1.52 -10.77 41.07
CA PRO A 213 -1.78 -11.47 42.31
C PRO A 213 -3.28 -11.62 42.57
N ALA A 214 -3.68 -12.71 43.22
CA ALA A 214 -5.09 -13.05 43.47
C ALA A 214 -5.91 -11.94 44.19
N ASN A 215 -5.22 -11.02 44.86
CA ASN A 215 -5.82 -9.90 45.59
C ASN A 215 -5.74 -8.57 44.84
N HIS A 216 -5.43 -8.56 43.54
CA HIS A 216 -5.35 -7.35 42.74
C HIS A 216 -6.30 -7.37 41.55
N ILE A 217 -6.96 -6.24 41.30
CA ILE A 217 -7.48 -5.87 39.97
C ILE A 217 -6.56 -4.81 39.42
N TRP A 218 -6.15 -4.96 38.16
CA TRP A 218 -5.34 -3.98 37.46
C TRP A 218 -6.14 -3.30 36.34
N TYR A 219 -5.99 -1.99 36.16
CA TYR A 219 -6.73 -1.22 35.16
C TYR A 219 -5.95 -0.03 34.58
N THR A 220 -6.37 0.47 33.42
CA THR A 220 -5.91 1.76 32.85
C THR A 220 -7.05 2.71 32.56
N THR A 221 -6.75 4.01 32.55
CA THR A 221 -7.74 5.06 32.27
C THR A 221 -7.20 6.15 31.35
N SER A 222 -8.09 6.81 30.62
CA SER A 222 -7.79 7.98 29.79
C SER A 222 -7.79 9.31 30.56
N ASP A 223 -8.25 9.32 31.82
CA ASP A 223 -8.33 10.52 32.68
C ASP A 223 -7.99 10.18 34.15
N ALA A 224 -7.48 11.16 34.88
CA ALA A 224 -7.00 11.08 36.27
C ALA A 224 -8.09 11.13 37.34
N ALA A 225 -9.37 11.26 36.95
CA ALA A 225 -10.48 11.16 37.88
C ALA A 225 -10.59 9.72 38.41
N VAL A 226 -10.56 9.59 39.74
CA VAL A 226 -10.61 8.34 40.51
C VAL A 226 -11.67 7.40 39.94
N LEU A 227 -11.25 6.20 39.50
CA LEU A 227 -12.17 5.08 39.32
C LEU A 227 -12.72 4.74 40.70
N SER A 228 -14.03 4.90 40.91
CA SER A 228 -14.64 4.67 42.20
C SER A 228 -15.50 3.41 42.28
N PRO A 229 -14.95 2.20 42.03
CA PRO A 229 -15.39 1.03 42.78
C PRO A 229 -14.56 0.97 44.05
N SER A 230 -14.91 1.82 45.02
CA SER A 230 -14.26 1.81 46.33
C SER A 230 -15.18 1.27 47.43
N ALA A 231 -16.41 0.90 47.09
CA ALA A 231 -17.30 0.25 48.03
C ALA A 231 -16.99 -1.24 48.06
N SER A 232 -16.82 -1.81 49.25
CA SER A 232 -16.65 -3.26 49.44
C SER A 232 -17.80 -4.08 48.83
N ALA A 233 -18.99 -3.47 48.69
CA ALA A 233 -20.14 -4.05 48.03
C ALA A 233 -19.91 -4.36 46.53
N ASP A 234 -19.02 -3.62 45.86
CA ASP A 234 -18.76 -3.74 44.42
C ASP A 234 -17.90 -4.97 44.08
N PHE A 235 -17.31 -5.64 45.07
CA PHE A 235 -16.38 -6.76 44.84
C PHE A 235 -16.57 -7.94 45.80
N GLY A 236 -17.51 -7.84 46.75
CA GLY A 236 -17.70 -8.87 47.77
C GLY A 236 -16.51 -9.06 48.74
N ALA A 237 -15.47 -8.23 48.63
CA ALA A 237 -14.26 -8.24 49.43
C ALA A 237 -13.92 -6.81 49.91
N GLU A 238 -13.11 -6.71 50.98
CA GLU A 238 -12.65 -5.41 51.49
C GLU A 238 -11.47 -4.88 50.65
N VAL A 239 -11.70 -3.75 49.98
CA VAL A 239 -10.65 -2.98 49.28
C VAL A 239 -9.73 -2.35 50.33
N VAL A 240 -8.44 -2.67 50.28
CA VAL A 240 -7.41 -2.09 51.17
C VAL A 240 -6.67 -0.93 50.53
N LYS A 241 -6.53 -0.94 49.20
CA LYS A 241 -5.83 0.10 48.45
C LYS A 241 -6.49 0.27 47.08
N ASN A 242 -6.63 1.51 46.63
CA ASN A 242 -6.90 1.82 45.23
C ASN A 242 -5.88 2.88 44.82
N THR A 243 -4.83 2.47 44.11
CA THR A 243 -3.78 3.35 43.66
C THR A 243 -4.01 3.73 42.21
N TYR A 244 -3.94 5.01 41.90
CA TYR A 244 -3.83 5.49 40.54
C TYR A 244 -2.57 6.35 40.40
N GLU A 245 -1.74 6.04 39.40
CA GLU A 245 -0.62 6.88 38.99
C GLU A 245 -0.50 6.89 37.46
N LYS A 246 -0.48 8.09 36.84
CA LYS A 246 -0.15 8.32 35.42
C LYS A 246 -0.92 7.42 34.43
N GLY A 247 -2.24 7.30 34.57
CA GLY A 247 -3.09 6.51 33.66
C GLY A 247 -3.21 5.02 34.03
N LEU A 248 -2.53 4.59 35.09
CA LEU A 248 -2.49 3.21 35.56
C LEU A 248 -3.10 3.12 36.96
N GLY A 249 -3.87 2.08 37.24
CA GLY A 249 -4.35 1.85 38.59
C GLY A 249 -4.47 0.39 39.00
N VAL A 250 -4.48 0.20 40.31
CA VAL A 250 -4.53 -1.09 40.99
C VAL A 250 -5.50 -1.00 42.16
N ILE A 251 -6.44 -1.93 42.22
CA ILE A 251 -7.29 -2.17 43.39
C ILE A 251 -6.72 -3.38 44.12
N GLU A 252 -6.28 -3.18 45.35
CA GLU A 252 -5.79 -4.22 46.24
C GLU A 252 -6.88 -4.59 47.26
N PHE A 253 -7.04 -5.89 47.49
CA PHE A 253 -8.00 -6.45 48.43
C PHE A 253 -7.28 -7.10 49.62
N ALA A 254 -7.90 -7.04 50.80
CA ALA A 254 -7.37 -7.68 52.02
C ALA A 254 -7.27 -9.20 51.87
N ASN A 255 -8.22 -9.78 51.12
CA ASN A 255 -8.32 -11.18 50.78
C ASN A 255 -8.57 -11.28 49.27
N GLY A 256 -8.13 -12.37 48.64
CA GLY A 256 -8.28 -12.57 47.19
C GLY A 256 -9.70 -12.27 46.68
N ILE A 257 -9.81 -11.73 45.48
CA ILE A 257 -11.10 -11.35 44.88
C ILE A 257 -11.66 -12.53 44.07
N THR A 258 -12.90 -12.93 44.41
CA THR A 258 -13.59 -14.02 43.71
C THR A 258 -14.78 -13.55 42.87
N LYS A 259 -15.19 -12.30 43.02
CA LYS A 259 -16.37 -11.72 42.37
C LYS A 259 -16.12 -10.26 41.98
N VAL A 260 -16.51 -9.91 40.76
CA VAL A 260 -16.80 -8.52 40.38
C VAL A 260 -18.30 -8.32 40.57
N GLY A 261 -18.69 -7.38 41.43
CA GLY A 261 -20.06 -7.15 41.83
C GLY A 261 -20.93 -6.52 40.74
N GLU A 262 -22.22 -6.45 41.03
CA GLU A 262 -23.19 -5.79 40.17
C GLU A 262 -22.84 -4.29 40.03
N GLY A 263 -22.75 -3.82 38.78
CA GLY A 263 -22.46 -2.42 38.48
C GLY A 263 -21.07 -1.92 38.90
N ALA A 264 -20.13 -2.81 39.26
CA ALA A 264 -18.84 -2.42 39.85
C ALA A 264 -18.11 -1.32 39.08
N PHE A 265 -18.01 -1.43 37.75
CA PHE A 265 -17.40 -0.42 36.88
C PHE A 265 -18.44 0.26 35.98
N GLN A 266 -19.72 0.28 36.35
CA GLN A 266 -20.76 0.82 35.48
C GLN A 266 -20.51 2.30 35.15
N ASN A 267 -20.71 2.67 33.89
CA ASN A 267 -20.55 4.02 33.32
C ASN A 267 -19.16 4.62 33.51
N LEU A 268 -18.14 3.78 33.68
CA LEU A 268 -16.76 4.23 33.82
C LEU A 268 -16.15 4.53 32.45
N THR A 269 -16.60 5.64 31.85
CA THR A 269 -16.28 6.04 30.47
C THR A 269 -14.81 6.30 30.22
N THR A 270 -13.99 6.43 31.26
CA THR A 270 -12.53 6.62 31.18
C THR A 270 -11.75 5.31 31.25
N LEU A 271 -12.37 4.19 31.63
CA LEU A 271 -11.72 2.88 31.73
C LEU A 271 -11.32 2.40 30.32
N VAL A 272 -10.03 2.20 30.09
CA VAL A 272 -9.48 1.80 28.78
C VAL A 272 -9.22 0.29 28.72
N SER A 273 -8.61 -0.26 29.77
CA SER A 273 -8.36 -1.70 29.90
C SER A 273 -8.49 -2.17 31.34
N ILE A 274 -8.83 -3.44 31.53
CA ILE A 274 -8.87 -4.08 32.85
C ILE A 274 -8.38 -5.53 32.79
N VAL A 275 -7.80 -5.99 33.89
CA VAL A 275 -7.38 -7.38 34.11
C VAL A 275 -8.00 -7.93 35.37
N LEU A 276 -8.62 -9.09 35.23
CA LEU A 276 -9.18 -9.83 36.34
C LEU A 276 -8.26 -11.04 36.68
N PRO A 277 -7.96 -11.26 37.96
CA PRO A 277 -7.14 -12.39 38.40
C PRO A 277 -7.90 -13.71 38.21
N ALA A 278 -7.19 -14.84 38.26
CA ALA A 278 -7.73 -16.15 37.88
C ALA A 278 -8.83 -16.66 38.83
N GLU A 279 -8.86 -16.12 40.04
CA GLU A 279 -9.76 -16.44 41.14
C GLU A 279 -11.15 -15.84 40.97
N VAL A 280 -11.33 -14.89 40.04
CA VAL A 280 -12.65 -14.33 39.73
C VAL A 280 -13.52 -15.40 39.08
N THR A 281 -14.58 -15.80 39.78
CA THR A 281 -15.54 -16.83 39.36
C THR A 281 -16.91 -16.26 38.98
N GLU A 282 -17.16 -14.99 39.31
CA GLU A 282 -18.43 -14.31 39.02
C GLU A 282 -18.18 -12.86 38.58
N ILE A 283 -18.88 -12.43 37.52
CA ILE A 283 -18.96 -11.05 37.07
C ILE A 283 -20.44 -10.65 37.04
N GLY A 284 -20.84 -9.79 37.96
CA GLY A 284 -22.22 -9.40 38.21
C GLY A 284 -22.86 -8.63 37.06
N ALA A 285 -24.19 -8.48 37.12
CA ALA A 285 -24.93 -7.73 36.11
C ALA A 285 -24.41 -6.30 35.98
N ASN A 286 -24.39 -5.75 34.77
CA ASN A 286 -23.93 -4.39 34.47
C ASN A 286 -22.49 -4.06 34.92
N ALA A 287 -21.65 -5.04 35.28
CA ALA A 287 -20.36 -4.78 35.89
C ALA A 287 -19.44 -3.85 35.06
N PHE A 288 -19.56 -3.83 33.74
CA PHE A 288 -18.83 -2.92 32.85
C PHE A 288 -19.75 -2.20 31.86
N ASN A 289 -21.06 -2.16 32.16
CA ASN A 289 -22.06 -1.53 31.31
C ASN A 289 -21.75 -0.04 31.17
N GLY A 290 -21.75 0.49 29.95
CA GLY A 290 -21.48 1.91 29.67
C GLY A 290 -20.01 2.33 29.77
N CYS A 291 -19.04 1.41 29.89
CA CYS A 291 -17.62 1.77 29.80
C CYS A 291 -17.22 2.02 28.34
N SER A 292 -17.56 3.21 27.83
CA SER A 292 -17.41 3.58 26.42
C SER A 292 -15.97 3.64 25.89
N SER A 293 -14.96 3.75 26.76
CA SER A 293 -13.54 3.67 26.35
C SER A 293 -12.93 2.29 26.53
N LEU A 294 -13.67 1.29 27.05
CA LEU A 294 -13.12 -0.02 27.38
C LEU A 294 -12.86 -0.84 26.11
N LYS A 295 -11.60 -0.90 25.71
CA LYS A 295 -11.13 -1.63 24.51
C LYS A 295 -10.69 -3.06 24.83
N SER A 296 -10.17 -3.30 26.03
CA SER A 296 -9.57 -4.60 26.36
C SER A 296 -9.92 -5.10 27.75
N VAL A 297 -10.41 -6.34 27.83
CA VAL A 297 -10.66 -7.07 29.08
C VAL A 297 -9.82 -8.34 29.09
N TYR A 298 -8.92 -8.46 30.05
CA TYR A 298 -8.07 -9.64 30.22
C TYR A 298 -8.58 -10.50 31.37
N LEU A 299 -8.78 -11.78 31.10
CA LEU A 299 -9.15 -12.78 32.10
C LEU A 299 -7.97 -13.73 32.28
N SER A 300 -7.52 -13.90 33.52
CA SER A 300 -6.39 -14.78 33.83
C SER A 300 -6.82 -16.24 34.01
N SER A 301 -8.12 -16.49 34.18
CA SER A 301 -8.67 -17.81 34.49
C SER A 301 -8.80 -18.69 33.23
N LEU A 302 -8.46 -19.98 33.37
CA LEU A 302 -8.73 -21.01 32.36
C LEU A 302 -10.21 -21.41 32.31
N THR A 303 -10.99 -21.05 33.33
CA THR A 303 -12.40 -21.38 33.46
C THR A 303 -13.24 -20.10 33.37
N PRO A 304 -14.29 -20.07 32.52
CA PRO A 304 -15.15 -18.89 32.40
C PRO A 304 -15.90 -18.58 33.70
N ALA A 305 -15.84 -17.33 34.15
CA ALA A 305 -16.65 -16.84 35.25
C ALA A 305 -18.14 -16.80 34.87
N THR A 306 -19.04 -16.95 35.83
CA THR A 306 -20.48 -16.74 35.59
C THR A 306 -20.73 -15.27 35.26
N LEU A 307 -21.46 -14.98 34.18
CA LEU A 307 -21.85 -13.62 33.79
C LEU A 307 -23.26 -13.27 34.25
N GLY A 308 -23.43 -12.06 34.79
CA GLY A 308 -24.73 -11.42 34.93
C GLY A 308 -25.28 -10.90 33.60
N ALA A 309 -26.45 -10.26 33.63
CA ALA A 309 -27.02 -9.60 32.47
C ALA A 309 -26.21 -8.35 32.07
N ASP A 310 -26.14 -8.06 30.78
CA ASP A 310 -25.67 -6.79 30.20
C ASP A 310 -24.29 -6.32 30.68
N VAL A 311 -23.42 -7.28 31.03
CA VAL A 311 -22.10 -7.04 31.63
C VAL A 311 -21.27 -6.07 30.81
N PHE A 312 -21.38 -6.13 29.49
CA PHE A 312 -20.59 -5.34 28.55
C PHE A 312 -21.44 -4.62 27.48
N GLU A 313 -22.67 -4.24 27.82
CA GLU A 313 -23.51 -3.40 26.97
C GLU A 313 -23.06 -1.93 27.03
N GLY A 314 -23.08 -1.22 25.89
CA GLY A 314 -22.70 0.20 25.83
C GLY A 314 -21.19 0.49 25.95
N ASN A 315 -20.35 -0.53 25.78
CA ASN A 315 -18.89 -0.42 25.74
C ASN A 315 -18.39 0.07 24.37
N ALA A 316 -17.07 0.26 24.23
CA ALA A 316 -16.43 0.90 23.08
C ALA A 316 -16.91 0.38 21.71
N THR A 317 -17.45 1.30 20.91
CA THR A 317 -17.80 1.10 19.50
C THR A 317 -17.05 2.10 18.63
N GLU A 318 -16.68 1.68 17.43
CA GLU A 318 -16.09 2.50 16.40
C GLU A 318 -17.04 2.55 15.19
N THR A 319 -17.27 3.74 14.65
CA THR A 319 -18.04 3.90 13.41
C THR A 319 -17.08 3.77 12.24
N VAL A 320 -17.17 2.65 11.54
CA VAL A 320 -16.47 2.42 10.28
C VAL A 320 -17.32 3.00 9.16
N VAL A 321 -16.75 3.93 8.40
CA VAL A 321 -17.39 4.52 7.22
C VAL A 321 -16.80 3.84 5.99
N GLU A 322 -17.61 3.08 5.27
CA GLU A 322 -17.22 2.46 4.00
C GLU A 322 -17.83 3.25 2.83
N GLY A 323 -16.97 3.71 1.91
CA GLY A 323 -17.37 4.50 0.73
C GLY A 323 -17.25 6.01 0.91
N GLU A 324 -17.55 6.77 -0.15
CA GLU A 324 -17.48 8.23 -0.18
C GLU A 324 -18.85 8.86 -0.54
N GLY A 325 -19.10 10.08 -0.07
CA GLY A 325 -20.29 10.86 -0.41
C GLY A 325 -21.61 10.28 0.13
N GLU A 326 -22.73 10.57 -0.52
CA GLU A 326 -24.08 10.14 -0.10
C GLU A 326 -24.30 8.61 -0.11
N THR A 327 -23.34 7.84 -0.63
CA THR A 327 -23.36 6.38 -0.67
C THR A 327 -22.55 5.73 0.45
N ALA A 328 -21.90 6.52 1.31
CA ALA A 328 -21.13 6.00 2.43
C ALA A 328 -22.05 5.24 3.40
N THR A 329 -21.65 4.02 3.78
CA THR A 329 -22.34 3.22 4.78
C THR A 329 -21.61 3.30 6.11
N GLU A 330 -22.31 3.75 7.15
CA GLU A 330 -21.81 3.76 8.52
C GLU A 330 -22.13 2.42 9.19
N THR A 331 -21.09 1.66 9.52
CA THR A 331 -21.21 0.45 10.34
C THR A 331 -20.61 0.73 11.69
N THR A 332 -21.41 0.60 12.75
CA THR A 332 -20.88 0.64 14.12
C THR A 332 -20.32 -0.74 14.47
N VAL A 333 -19.01 -0.83 14.68
CA VAL A 333 -18.30 -2.05 15.06
C VAL A 333 -17.95 -1.98 16.53
N VAL A 334 -18.13 -3.06 17.27
CA VAL A 334 -17.68 -3.14 18.67
C VAL A 334 -16.17 -3.36 18.69
N VAL A 335 -15.40 -2.40 19.21
CA VAL A 335 -13.93 -2.44 19.26
C VAL A 335 -13.41 -2.95 20.59
N ARG A 336 -14.05 -4.01 21.07
CA ARG A 336 -13.71 -4.64 22.34
C ARG A 336 -13.18 -6.03 22.11
N TYR A 337 -12.00 -6.31 22.66
CA TYR A 337 -11.46 -7.66 22.74
C TYR A 337 -11.49 -8.18 24.16
N ILE A 338 -11.97 -9.41 24.31
CA ILE A 338 -11.92 -10.20 25.55
C ILE A 338 -10.78 -11.18 25.39
N TYR A 339 -9.68 -10.93 26.09
CA TYR A 339 -8.49 -11.75 26.04
C TYR A 339 -8.58 -12.81 27.14
N VAL A 340 -8.49 -14.08 26.72
CA VAL A 340 -8.44 -15.25 27.60
C VAL A 340 -7.20 -16.07 27.27
N PRO A 341 -6.70 -16.92 28.19
CA PRO A 341 -5.52 -17.73 27.89
C PRO A 341 -5.76 -18.57 26.63
N ASN A 342 -4.75 -18.71 25.77
CA ASN A 342 -4.86 -19.45 24.50
C ASN A 342 -5.55 -20.83 24.67
N ALA A 343 -5.21 -21.55 25.74
CA ALA A 343 -5.79 -22.85 26.06
C ALA A 343 -7.29 -22.82 26.43
N ALA A 344 -7.83 -21.66 26.80
CA ALA A 344 -9.21 -21.48 27.26
C ALA A 344 -10.14 -20.89 26.21
N VAL A 345 -9.63 -20.40 25.07
CA VAL A 345 -10.44 -19.70 24.03
C VAL A 345 -11.68 -20.50 23.63
N ALA A 346 -11.52 -21.79 23.32
CA ALA A 346 -12.64 -22.65 22.91
C ALA A 346 -13.67 -22.81 24.04
N THR A 347 -13.21 -22.98 25.27
CA THR A 347 -14.05 -23.12 26.47
C THR A 347 -14.87 -21.85 26.71
N TYR A 348 -14.25 -20.67 26.63
CA TYR A 348 -14.95 -19.39 26.78
C TYR A 348 -15.98 -19.16 25.69
N LYS A 349 -15.63 -19.39 24.41
CA LYS A 349 -16.59 -19.20 23.30
C LYS A 349 -17.81 -20.11 23.39
N ALA A 350 -17.68 -21.28 24.02
CA ALA A 350 -18.78 -22.24 24.19
C ALA A 350 -19.57 -22.07 25.49
N ALA A 351 -19.08 -21.29 26.45
CA ALA A 351 -19.70 -21.15 27.76
C ALA A 351 -20.98 -20.31 27.72
N GLU A 352 -21.92 -20.65 28.62
CA GLU A 352 -23.17 -19.91 28.80
C GLU A 352 -22.88 -18.44 29.14
N GLY A 353 -23.60 -17.52 28.51
CA GLY A 353 -23.37 -16.07 28.58
C GLY A 353 -22.20 -15.59 27.72
N TRP A 354 -21.05 -16.28 27.74
CA TRP A 354 -19.87 -15.91 26.96
C TRP A 354 -20.00 -16.12 25.47
N SER A 355 -20.83 -17.06 25.04
CA SER A 355 -21.09 -17.34 23.62
C SER A 355 -21.66 -16.13 22.87
N ALA A 356 -22.34 -15.20 23.55
CA ALA A 356 -22.78 -13.93 22.97
C ALA A 356 -21.62 -12.99 22.59
N TYR A 357 -20.42 -13.24 23.15
CA TYR A 357 -19.20 -12.47 22.90
C TYR A 357 -18.15 -13.25 22.09
N ALA A 358 -18.53 -14.37 21.46
CA ALA A 358 -17.59 -15.29 20.83
C ALA A 358 -16.68 -14.65 19.77
N ASP A 359 -17.18 -13.66 19.02
CA ASP A 359 -16.41 -12.96 17.98
C ASP A 359 -15.37 -11.99 18.56
N TYR A 360 -15.60 -11.54 19.79
CA TYR A 360 -14.76 -10.61 20.54
C TYR A 360 -13.72 -11.34 21.41
N ILE A 361 -13.86 -12.65 21.61
CA ILE A 361 -12.92 -13.46 22.41
C ILE A 361 -11.67 -13.81 21.59
N LYS A 362 -10.51 -13.40 22.10
CA LYS A 362 -9.17 -13.65 21.55
C LYS A 362 -8.30 -14.39 22.56
N GLY A 363 -7.37 -15.19 22.05
CA GLY A 363 -6.36 -15.84 22.86
C GLY A 363 -5.19 -14.91 23.12
N TYR A 364 -4.57 -15.02 24.30
CA TYR A 364 -3.25 -14.48 24.56
C TYR A 364 -2.33 -15.55 25.17
N ASP A 365 -1.04 -15.39 24.93
CA ASP A 365 -0.01 -16.16 25.63
C ASP A 365 0.25 -15.49 26.98
N GLN A 366 -0.07 -16.20 28.07
CA GLN A 366 0.10 -15.67 29.41
C GLN A 366 1.56 -15.33 29.68
N GLU A 367 2.52 -16.07 29.13
CA GLU A 367 3.94 -15.92 29.42
C GLU A 367 4.58 -14.73 28.69
N THR A 368 3.94 -14.19 27.64
CA THR A 368 4.55 -13.15 26.78
C THR A 368 3.82 -11.81 26.81
N LEU A 369 2.80 -11.62 27.64
CA LEU A 369 2.23 -10.28 27.84
C LEU A 369 3.33 -9.36 28.41
N PRO A 370 3.55 -8.16 27.84
CA PRO A 370 4.53 -7.23 28.36
C PRO A 370 4.12 -6.80 29.77
N GLY A 371 4.84 -7.30 30.76
CA GLY A 371 4.61 -6.94 32.14
C GLY A 371 5.01 -5.50 32.43
N PHE A 372 4.30 -4.87 33.36
CA PHE A 372 4.80 -3.68 34.03
C PHE A 372 6.02 -4.05 34.87
N THR A 373 7.23 -3.82 34.36
CA THR A 373 8.47 -3.84 35.17
C THR A 373 8.59 -2.53 35.95
N GLY A 374 7.57 -2.22 36.75
CA GLY A 374 7.69 -1.21 37.78
C GLY A 374 8.74 -1.70 38.75
N GLY A 375 9.92 -1.08 38.71
CA GLY A 375 10.97 -1.31 39.69
C GLY A 375 10.40 -1.24 41.11
N GLU A 376 10.98 -2.03 41.99
CA GLU A 376 10.75 -2.07 43.43
C GLU A 376 10.79 -0.65 44.03
N GLY A 377 9.66 0.04 43.95
CA GLY A 377 9.39 1.32 44.53
C GLY A 377 8.13 1.17 45.36
N VAL A 378 8.23 0.32 46.38
CA VAL A 378 7.44 0.25 47.61
C VAL A 378 6.22 1.18 47.60
N LEU A 379 5.06 0.62 47.30
CA LEU A 379 3.79 1.18 47.74
C LEU A 379 3.50 0.64 49.15
N GLU A 380 4.25 1.10 50.15
CA GLU A 380 3.74 1.14 51.53
C GLU A 380 2.62 2.19 51.59
#